data_AF-A0A353PFB5-F1
#
_entry.id   AF-A0A353PFB5-F1
#
_cell.length_a   1.000
_cell.length_b   1.000
_cell.length_c   1.000
_cell.angle_alpha   90.00
_cell.angle_beta   90.00
_cell.angle_gamma   90.00
#
_symmetry.space_group_name_H-M   'P 1'
#
loop_
_entity.id
_entity.type
_entity.pdbx_description
1 polymer ?
#
loop_
_entity_poly.entity_id
_entity_poly.type
_entity_poly.pdbx_seq_one_letter_code
_entity_poly.pdbx_strand_id
1 'polypeptide(L)'
;MTINLLQDKGATLDRQRFTWRDMVGKPISKLDDDAFTRVRVVLMNGIESDSIRTKQTALRMNLPLREKLAQLMRAEQHQETCINWLLGPDHSPLETTIAYEQVAIEVTASIAQLEQDDYQSQSYRYALLEDFDHLYRYAALLDRLEGKDANNITQGYTDIIPGRPTLVHHRAPEHELTEPYARDAALATKLHALTLVSGEYQTHDYYMHFGPTFADPVARQLYAEIASVESQHITHYGCMLNPEESLLEKLLICEANEVWNYAACAQQESNPRLKALWERFLDYELGHLQLARQLFQDVERRDPAEVLGDGILPPGIRYESQREYVRRVLADEVSLRKNGTRFVPESEEGASSLEYREAINAEGSPSGMVSATYHWEAGTELVRQDPHQRLAG
;
A
#
# COMPACT_ATOMS: atom_id res chain seq x y z
N MET A 1 9.68 -2.98 24.80
CA MET A 1 10.95 -2.21 24.73
C MET A 1 10.73 -1.14 23.69
N THR A 2 11.17 0.09 23.94
CA THR A 2 11.06 1.18 22.96
C THR A 2 12.29 1.14 22.07
N ILE A 3 12.09 1.04 20.75
CA ILE A 3 13.18 0.99 19.77
C ILE A 3 13.75 2.40 19.59
N ASN A 4 15.08 2.51 19.53
CA ASN A 4 15.80 3.73 19.18
C ASN A 4 16.67 3.53 17.94
N LEU A 5 16.28 4.18 16.83
CA LEU A 5 16.90 4.09 15.50
C LEU A 5 18.37 4.55 15.46
N LEU A 6 18.81 5.35 16.42
CA LEU A 6 20.20 5.85 16.52
C LEU A 6 21.09 4.98 17.41
N GLN A 7 20.52 4.11 18.25
CA GLN A 7 21.28 3.40 19.29
C GLN A 7 21.17 1.88 19.16
N ASP A 8 19.98 1.38 18.83
CA ASP A 8 19.73 -0.05 18.75
C ASP A 8 20.51 -0.68 17.60
N LYS A 9 20.77 -1.98 17.77
CA LYS A 9 21.59 -2.79 16.88
C LYS A 9 20.85 -4.06 16.53
N GLY A 10 21.07 -4.51 15.30
CA GLY A 10 20.54 -5.75 14.78
C GLY A 10 21.62 -6.76 14.41
N ALA A 11 21.20 -7.86 13.80
CA ALA A 11 22.12 -8.83 13.20
C ALA A 11 22.90 -8.20 12.04
N THR A 12 24.22 -8.35 12.07
CA THR A 12 25.09 -7.95 10.96
C THR A 12 24.82 -8.79 9.71
N LEU A 13 24.99 -8.22 8.51
CA LEU A 13 24.70 -8.88 7.23
C LEU A 13 25.30 -10.29 7.10
N ASP A 14 26.51 -10.56 7.63
CA ASP A 14 27.18 -11.86 7.56
C ASP A 14 26.50 -12.97 8.40
N ARG A 15 25.65 -12.56 9.36
CA ARG A 15 24.84 -13.42 10.23
C ARG A 15 23.43 -13.62 9.72
N GLN A 16 22.98 -12.81 8.77
CA GLN A 16 21.65 -12.91 8.17
C GLN A 16 21.62 -13.99 7.09
N ARG A 17 21.40 -15.23 7.51
CA ARG A 17 21.47 -16.39 6.61
C ARG A 17 20.11 -17.01 6.38
N PHE A 18 19.90 -17.47 5.15
CA PHE A 18 18.70 -18.20 4.74
C PHE A 18 19.10 -19.47 4.00
N THR A 19 18.35 -20.55 4.20
CA THR A 19 18.30 -21.67 3.26
C THR A 19 17.11 -21.51 2.33
N TRP A 20 17.09 -22.23 1.21
CA TRP A 20 15.91 -22.26 0.31
C TRP A 20 14.63 -22.67 1.04
N ARG A 21 14.75 -23.57 2.02
CA ARG A 21 13.62 -24.00 2.84
C ARG A 21 13.16 -22.89 3.79
N ASP A 22 14.07 -22.11 4.33
CA ASP A 22 13.73 -20.97 5.20
C ASP A 22 13.03 -19.86 4.41
N MET A 23 13.48 -19.59 3.18
CA MET A 23 12.85 -18.56 2.33
C MET A 23 11.42 -18.94 1.94
N VAL A 24 11.20 -20.13 1.39
CA VAL A 24 9.86 -20.49 0.89
C VAL A 24 8.85 -20.72 2.02
N GLY A 25 9.29 -21.31 3.14
CA GLY A 25 8.46 -21.48 4.32
C GLY A 25 7.13 -22.22 4.08
N LYS A 26 6.18 -22.04 5.01
CA LYS A 26 4.79 -22.48 4.87
C LYS A 26 3.92 -21.24 4.57
N PRO A 27 3.06 -21.25 3.55
CA PRO A 27 2.12 -20.15 3.30
C PRO A 27 1.14 -19.92 4.46
N ILE A 28 0.55 -18.74 4.50
CA ILE A 28 -0.67 -18.49 5.29
C ILE A 28 -1.87 -19.19 4.64
N SER A 29 -2.93 -19.41 5.41
CA SER A 29 -4.19 -20.00 4.98
C SER A 29 -5.26 -18.91 4.94
N LYS A 30 -5.96 -18.73 3.81
CA LYS A 30 -7.06 -17.77 3.74
C LYS A 30 -8.23 -18.11 4.67
N LEU A 31 -8.31 -19.36 5.13
CA LEU A 31 -9.38 -19.88 6.00
C LEU A 31 -9.04 -19.78 7.48
N ASP A 32 -7.76 -19.96 7.85
CA ASP A 32 -7.36 -20.10 9.26
C ASP A 32 -6.64 -18.85 9.80
N ASP A 33 -5.98 -18.09 8.94
CA ASP A 33 -5.24 -16.90 9.33
C ASP A 33 -6.11 -15.64 9.24
N ASP A 34 -5.86 -14.70 10.16
CA ASP A 34 -6.60 -13.43 10.22
C ASP A 34 -6.28 -12.55 8.99
N ALA A 35 -7.25 -11.77 8.52
CA ALA A 35 -7.09 -10.86 7.40
C ALA A 35 -5.95 -9.86 7.64
N PHE A 36 -5.72 -9.41 8.88
CA PHE A 36 -4.61 -8.52 9.19
C PHE A 36 -3.25 -9.22 9.16
N THR A 37 -3.16 -10.55 9.33
CA THR A 37 -1.92 -11.28 9.00
C THR A 37 -1.63 -11.15 7.51
N ARG A 38 -2.65 -11.26 6.65
CA ARG A 38 -2.53 -11.09 5.19
C ARG A 38 -2.22 -9.65 4.79
N VAL A 39 -2.86 -8.66 5.42
CA VAL A 39 -2.57 -7.23 5.20
C VAL A 39 -1.09 -6.94 5.46
N ARG A 40 -0.53 -7.46 6.57
CA ARG A 40 0.91 -7.33 6.87
C ARG A 40 1.79 -7.97 5.80
N VAL A 41 1.45 -9.20 5.39
CA VAL A 41 2.22 -9.90 4.34
C VAL A 41 2.22 -9.11 3.03
N VAL A 42 1.06 -8.62 2.59
CA VAL A 42 0.96 -7.82 1.36
C VAL A 42 1.75 -6.53 1.50
N LEU A 43 1.51 -5.73 2.55
CA LEU A 43 2.19 -4.45 2.76
C LEU A 43 3.72 -4.61 2.86
N MET A 44 4.20 -5.57 3.66
CA MET A 44 5.64 -5.77 3.88
C MET A 44 6.36 -6.21 2.61
N ASN A 45 5.70 -6.93 1.70
CA ASN A 45 6.28 -7.23 0.40
C ASN A 45 6.49 -5.95 -0.43
N GLY A 46 5.54 -5.01 -0.41
CA GLY A 46 5.65 -3.75 -1.15
C GLY A 46 6.76 -2.86 -0.61
N ILE A 47 6.87 -2.78 0.71
CA ILE A 47 7.95 -2.06 1.39
C ILE A 47 9.33 -2.61 1.00
N GLU A 48 9.54 -3.93 1.10
CA GLU A 48 10.80 -4.57 0.73
C GLU A 48 11.12 -4.37 -0.76
N SER A 49 10.11 -4.52 -1.62
CA SER A 49 10.28 -4.34 -3.07
C SER A 49 10.69 -2.91 -3.45
N ASP A 50 10.07 -1.90 -2.82
CA ASP A 50 10.42 -0.49 -3.02
C ASP A 50 11.78 -0.13 -2.41
N SER A 51 12.11 -0.71 -1.25
CA SER A 51 13.43 -0.55 -0.64
C SER A 51 14.54 -1.08 -1.56
N ILE A 52 14.36 -2.27 -2.13
CA ILE A 52 15.25 -2.84 -3.15
C ILE A 52 15.31 -1.93 -4.39
N ARG A 53 14.17 -1.39 -4.87
CA ARG A 53 14.11 -0.46 -6.01
C ARG A 53 14.94 0.80 -5.76
N THR A 54 14.85 1.38 -4.57
CA THR A 54 15.65 2.53 -4.14
C THR A 54 17.14 2.20 -4.18
N LYS A 55 17.54 1.06 -3.61
CA LYS A 55 18.93 0.60 -3.60
C LYS A 55 19.46 0.27 -4.99
N GLN A 56 18.63 -0.24 -5.89
CA GLN A 56 19.01 -0.45 -7.29
C GLN A 56 19.31 0.88 -8.00
N THR A 57 18.49 1.91 -7.75
CA THR A 57 18.76 3.26 -8.27
C THR A 57 20.06 3.81 -7.69
N ALA A 58 20.27 3.68 -6.37
CA ALA A 58 21.50 4.07 -5.70
C ALA A 58 22.74 3.37 -6.30
N LEU A 59 22.65 2.08 -6.57
CA LEU A 59 23.73 1.26 -7.13
C LEU A 59 24.12 1.74 -8.55
N ARG A 60 23.15 2.17 -9.36
CA ARG A 60 23.40 2.69 -10.72
C ARG A 60 24.15 4.02 -10.66
N MET A 61 23.88 4.84 -9.65
CA MET A 61 24.39 6.21 -9.51
C MET A 61 25.68 6.33 -8.68
N ASN A 62 26.04 5.31 -7.88
CA ASN A 62 27.11 5.44 -6.89
C ASN A 62 28.14 4.30 -6.98
N LEU A 63 29.21 4.50 -7.79
CA LEU A 63 30.27 3.50 -8.00
C LEU A 63 30.99 3.07 -6.70
N PRO A 64 31.42 3.97 -5.82
CA PRO A 64 32.11 3.58 -4.57
C PRO A 64 31.26 2.71 -3.62
N LEU A 65 29.93 2.87 -3.64
CA LEU A 65 29.04 2.17 -2.71
C LEU A 65 28.46 0.85 -3.24
N ARG A 66 28.73 0.48 -4.50
CA ARG A 66 28.08 -0.67 -5.15
C ARG A 66 28.21 -1.98 -4.39
N GLU A 67 29.38 -2.26 -3.82
CA GLU A 67 29.58 -3.51 -3.07
C GLU A 67 28.69 -3.55 -1.83
N LYS A 68 28.64 -2.46 -1.06
CA LYS A 68 27.82 -2.36 0.15
C LYS A 68 26.33 -2.43 -0.17
N LEU A 69 25.89 -1.71 -1.19
CA LEU A 69 24.50 -1.76 -1.67
C LEU A 69 24.12 -3.16 -2.19
N ALA A 70 25.03 -3.83 -2.90
CA ALA A 70 24.78 -5.20 -3.39
C ALA A 70 24.72 -6.24 -2.26
N GLN A 71 25.51 -6.06 -1.20
CA GLN A 71 25.45 -6.90 0.00
C GLN A 71 24.12 -6.72 0.73
N LEU A 72 23.69 -5.47 0.90
CA LEU A 72 22.43 -5.11 1.53
C LEU A 72 21.22 -5.66 0.76
N MET A 73 21.10 -5.34 -0.53
CA MET A 73 20.02 -5.84 -1.39
C MET A 73 19.95 -7.37 -1.46
N ARG A 74 21.05 -8.10 -1.25
CA ARG A 74 21.01 -9.57 -1.24
C ARG A 74 20.28 -10.10 -0.02
N ALA A 75 20.42 -9.46 1.14
CA ALA A 75 19.71 -9.84 2.35
C ALA A 75 18.21 -9.56 2.20
N GLU A 76 17.87 -8.34 1.81
CA GLU A 76 16.48 -7.90 1.59
C GLU A 76 15.77 -8.68 0.50
N GLN A 77 16.44 -8.99 -0.62
CA GLN A 77 15.82 -9.84 -1.64
C GLN A 77 15.39 -11.21 -1.08
N HIS A 78 16.13 -11.77 -0.11
CA HIS A 78 15.71 -12.99 0.56
C HIS A 78 14.55 -12.75 1.55
N GLN A 79 14.46 -11.57 2.17
CA GLN A 79 13.33 -11.16 3.01
C GLN A 79 12.07 -10.95 2.16
N GLU A 80 12.12 -10.12 1.12
CA GLU A 80 11.06 -9.93 0.11
C GLU A 80 10.54 -11.29 -0.37
N THR A 81 11.43 -12.19 -0.78
CA THR A 81 11.05 -13.55 -1.22
C THR A 81 10.32 -14.31 -0.12
N CYS A 82 10.83 -14.26 1.11
CA CYS A 82 10.22 -14.96 2.23
C CYS A 82 8.81 -14.46 2.53
N ILE A 83 8.59 -13.16 2.43
CA ILE A 83 7.32 -12.50 2.73
C ILE A 83 6.32 -12.74 1.61
N ASN A 84 6.70 -12.43 0.37
CA ASN A 84 5.84 -12.61 -0.79
C ASN A 84 5.32 -14.06 -0.89
N TRP A 85 6.19 -15.03 -0.60
CA TRP A 85 5.85 -16.46 -0.68
C TRP A 85 5.03 -16.97 0.51
N LEU A 86 4.70 -16.12 1.48
CA LEU A 86 3.67 -16.42 2.47
C LEU A 86 2.27 -16.41 1.85
N LEU A 87 2.02 -15.66 0.77
CA LEU A 87 0.75 -15.74 0.03
C LEU A 87 0.64 -17.08 -0.69
N GLY A 88 -0.35 -17.87 -0.30
CA GLY A 88 -0.55 -19.23 -0.78
C GLY A 88 -1.33 -19.32 -2.09
N PRO A 89 -1.23 -20.46 -2.80
CA PRO A 89 -2.02 -20.75 -4.01
C PRO A 89 -3.50 -21.01 -3.71
N ASP A 90 -3.92 -20.96 -2.44
CA ASP A 90 -5.31 -21.03 -2.03
C ASP A 90 -6.08 -19.74 -2.33
N HIS A 91 -5.39 -18.65 -2.68
CA HIS A 91 -5.99 -17.42 -3.21
C HIS A 91 -6.01 -17.45 -4.75
N SER A 92 -7.16 -17.18 -5.36
CA SER A 92 -7.22 -16.81 -6.77
C SER A 92 -6.54 -15.45 -6.99
N PRO A 93 -6.14 -15.11 -8.23
CA PRO A 93 -5.64 -13.77 -8.52
C PRO A 93 -6.60 -12.67 -8.10
N LEU A 94 -7.90 -12.88 -8.27
CA LEU A 94 -8.92 -11.90 -7.90
C LEU A 94 -9.15 -11.83 -6.38
N GLU A 95 -9.10 -12.96 -5.66
CA GLU A 95 -9.09 -12.95 -4.18
C GLU A 95 -7.84 -12.24 -3.63
N THR A 96 -6.72 -12.34 -4.32
CA THR A 96 -5.50 -11.61 -3.97
C THR A 96 -5.69 -10.12 -4.21
N THR A 97 -6.29 -9.70 -5.33
CA THR A 97 -6.68 -8.30 -5.57
C THR A 97 -7.55 -7.75 -4.44
N ILE A 98 -8.55 -8.49 -3.94
CA ILE A 98 -9.35 -8.06 -2.77
C ILE A 98 -8.45 -7.79 -1.54
N ALA A 99 -7.41 -8.59 -1.33
CA ALA A 99 -6.47 -8.38 -0.22
C ALA A 99 -5.61 -7.12 -0.42
N TYR A 100 -5.19 -6.81 -1.65
CA TYR A 100 -4.48 -5.55 -1.96
C TYR A 100 -5.37 -4.33 -1.66
N GLU A 101 -6.62 -4.35 -2.09
CA GLU A 101 -7.56 -3.25 -1.81
C GLU A 101 -7.82 -3.07 -0.30
N GLN A 102 -7.91 -4.19 0.44
CA GLN A 102 -8.02 -4.12 1.88
C GLN A 102 -6.78 -3.47 2.53
N VAL A 103 -5.58 -3.74 2.02
CA VAL A 103 -4.36 -3.11 2.50
C VAL A 103 -4.41 -1.60 2.26
N ALA A 104 -4.74 -1.18 1.03
CA ALA A 104 -4.85 0.21 0.66
C ALA A 104 -5.83 0.95 1.58
N ILE A 105 -7.00 0.36 1.86
CA ILE A 105 -7.99 0.98 2.75
C ILE A 105 -7.51 1.06 4.20
N GLU A 106 -7.15 -0.08 4.81
CA GLU A 106 -6.92 -0.14 6.26
C GLU A 106 -5.61 0.54 6.67
N VAL A 107 -4.56 0.42 5.84
CA VAL A 107 -3.26 1.04 6.10
C VAL A 107 -3.34 2.55 5.88
N THR A 108 -3.91 3.01 4.77
CA THR A 108 -4.07 4.45 4.51
C THR A 108 -4.97 5.11 5.54
N ALA A 109 -6.06 4.46 5.96
CA ALA A 109 -6.91 4.96 7.03
C ALA A 109 -6.19 5.07 8.38
N SER A 110 -5.35 4.09 8.74
CA SER A 110 -4.52 4.20 9.94
C SER A 110 -3.49 5.32 9.84
N ILE A 111 -2.79 5.44 8.71
CA ILE A 111 -1.77 6.47 8.49
C ILE A 111 -2.39 7.87 8.52
N ALA A 112 -3.53 8.08 7.87
CA ALA A 112 -4.22 9.37 7.87
C ALA A 112 -4.59 9.85 9.29
N GLN A 113 -4.86 8.93 10.22
CA GLN A 113 -5.13 9.24 11.63
C GLN A 113 -3.86 9.51 12.46
N LEU A 114 -2.72 8.97 12.04
CA LEU A 114 -1.42 9.15 12.70
C LEU A 114 -0.72 10.43 12.22
N GLU A 115 -0.99 10.86 11.00
CA GLU A 115 -0.38 12.03 10.38
C GLU A 115 -0.81 13.32 11.10
N GLN A 116 0.19 14.16 11.41
CA GLN A 116 -0.01 15.43 12.12
C GLN A 116 -0.05 16.63 11.16
N ASP A 117 0.52 16.49 9.96
CA ASP A 117 0.41 17.49 8.92
C ASP A 117 -0.96 17.37 8.22
N ASP A 118 -1.79 18.41 8.35
CA ASP A 118 -3.15 18.43 7.81
C ASP A 118 -3.20 18.21 6.29
N TYR A 119 -2.23 18.74 5.55
CA TYR A 119 -2.18 18.60 4.09
C TYR A 119 -1.78 17.18 3.68
N GLN A 120 -0.77 16.60 4.33
CA GLN A 120 -0.38 15.21 4.08
C GLN A 120 -1.51 14.26 4.47
N SER A 121 -2.15 14.49 5.62
CA SER A 121 -3.32 13.73 6.09
C SER A 121 -4.51 13.82 5.11
N GLN A 122 -4.78 15.00 4.55
CA GLN A 122 -5.80 15.18 3.51
C GLN A 122 -5.46 14.44 2.21
N SER A 123 -4.18 14.36 1.87
CA SER A 123 -3.71 13.64 0.68
C SER A 123 -3.97 12.13 0.81
N TYR A 124 -3.69 11.55 1.98
CA TYR A 124 -4.04 10.16 2.30
C TYR A 124 -5.54 9.90 2.24
N ARG A 125 -6.37 10.76 2.85
CA ARG A 125 -7.84 10.61 2.80
C ARG A 125 -8.38 10.74 1.38
N TYR A 126 -7.79 11.58 0.55
CA TYR A 126 -8.26 11.81 -0.81
C TYR A 126 -8.15 10.55 -1.68
N ALA A 127 -7.01 9.85 -1.63
CA ALA A 127 -6.78 8.62 -2.38
C ALA A 127 -7.49 7.40 -1.76
N LEU A 128 -7.60 7.32 -0.43
CA LEU A 128 -8.38 6.30 0.29
C LEU A 128 -9.82 6.16 -0.24
N LEU A 129 -10.46 7.25 -0.65
CA LEU A 129 -11.82 7.25 -1.20
C LEU A 129 -11.93 6.49 -2.54
N GLU A 130 -10.81 6.41 -3.27
CA GLU A 130 -10.69 5.74 -4.56
C GLU A 130 -10.46 4.24 -4.35
N ASP A 131 -9.49 3.85 -3.52
CA ASP A 131 -9.21 2.47 -3.10
C ASP A 131 -10.47 1.79 -2.54
N PHE A 132 -11.23 2.56 -1.76
CA PHE A 132 -12.48 2.06 -1.19
C PHE A 132 -13.53 1.69 -2.26
N ASP A 133 -13.59 2.44 -3.35
CA ASP A 133 -14.47 2.09 -4.47
C ASP A 133 -13.91 0.92 -5.28
N HIS A 134 -12.59 0.83 -5.44
CA HIS A 134 -11.94 -0.28 -6.14
C HIS A 134 -12.25 -1.63 -5.49
N LEU A 135 -12.21 -1.72 -4.15
CA LEU A 135 -12.67 -2.89 -3.40
C LEU A 135 -14.09 -3.31 -3.81
N TYR A 136 -15.01 -2.34 -3.91
CA TYR A 136 -16.38 -2.60 -4.33
C TYR A 136 -16.46 -3.11 -5.78
N ARG A 137 -15.67 -2.54 -6.70
CA ARG A 137 -15.65 -2.98 -8.12
C ARG A 137 -15.07 -4.39 -8.27
N TYR A 138 -14.00 -4.70 -7.55
CA TYR A 138 -13.43 -6.05 -7.59
C TYR A 138 -14.27 -7.07 -6.83
N ALA A 139 -14.98 -6.68 -5.78
CA ALA A 139 -15.96 -7.56 -5.14
C ALA A 139 -17.10 -7.93 -6.09
N ALA A 140 -17.59 -6.97 -6.89
CA ALA A 140 -18.55 -7.25 -7.95
C ALA A 140 -17.97 -8.17 -9.04
N LEU A 141 -16.71 -8.00 -9.41
CA LEU A 141 -16.04 -8.90 -10.36
C LEU A 141 -15.89 -10.32 -9.80
N LEU A 142 -15.55 -10.44 -8.51
CA LEU A 142 -15.34 -11.73 -7.83
C LEU A 142 -16.65 -12.53 -7.77
N ASP A 143 -17.75 -11.87 -7.39
CA ASP A 143 -19.09 -12.46 -7.43
C ASP A 143 -19.45 -12.91 -8.85
N ARG A 144 -19.21 -12.06 -9.85
CA ARG A 144 -19.56 -12.34 -11.25
C ARG A 144 -18.77 -13.51 -11.85
N LEU A 145 -17.46 -13.59 -11.61
CA LEU A 145 -16.59 -14.57 -12.26
C LEU A 145 -16.46 -15.87 -11.47
N GLU A 146 -16.47 -15.78 -10.14
CA GLU A 146 -16.16 -16.91 -9.27
C GLU A 146 -17.33 -17.28 -8.35
N GLY A 147 -18.39 -16.45 -8.24
CA GLY A 147 -19.52 -16.70 -7.34
C GLY A 147 -19.13 -16.65 -5.86
N LYS A 148 -18.10 -15.88 -5.51
CA LYS A 148 -17.55 -15.82 -4.14
C LYS A 148 -17.83 -14.47 -3.48
N ASP A 149 -18.09 -14.50 -2.18
CA ASP A 149 -18.16 -13.30 -1.35
C ASP A 149 -16.74 -12.81 -1.00
N ALA A 150 -16.45 -11.55 -1.33
CA ALA A 150 -15.19 -10.90 -0.98
C ALA A 150 -14.97 -10.77 0.54
N ASN A 151 -16.02 -10.87 1.37
CA ASN A 151 -15.85 -10.94 2.82
C ASN A 151 -15.15 -12.20 3.31
N ASN A 152 -15.07 -13.26 2.50
CA ASN A 152 -14.22 -14.41 2.83
C ASN A 152 -12.73 -14.04 2.83
N ILE A 153 -12.36 -12.91 2.20
CA ILE A 153 -11.01 -12.35 2.21
C ILE A 153 -10.91 -11.23 3.26
N THR A 154 -11.84 -10.26 3.24
CA THR A 154 -11.79 -9.12 4.17
C THR A 154 -12.17 -9.47 5.61
N GLN A 155 -12.78 -10.63 5.81
CA GLN A 155 -13.28 -11.16 7.09
C GLN A 155 -14.26 -10.20 7.81
N GLY A 156 -14.94 -9.33 7.05
CA GLY A 156 -15.88 -8.34 7.60
C GLY A 156 -15.24 -7.15 8.32
N TYR A 157 -13.91 -7.05 8.30
CA TYR A 157 -13.19 -5.91 8.87
C TYR A 157 -13.29 -4.66 8.01
N THR A 158 -13.59 -4.81 6.72
CA THR A 158 -13.70 -3.70 5.75
C THR A 158 -15.09 -3.72 5.13
N ASP A 159 -15.74 -2.56 5.04
CA ASP A 159 -17.05 -2.43 4.38
C ASP A 159 -16.92 -2.60 2.86
N ILE A 160 -17.88 -3.30 2.24
CA ILE A 160 -17.95 -3.47 0.79
C ILE A 160 -19.15 -2.70 0.27
N ILE A 161 -19.00 -1.39 0.15
CA ILE A 161 -20.00 -0.46 -0.40
C ILE A 161 -19.32 0.51 -1.36
N PRO A 162 -20.04 1.21 -2.25
CA PRO A 162 -19.44 2.16 -3.17
C PRO A 162 -18.68 3.29 -2.45
N GLY A 163 -17.52 3.67 -3.01
CA GLY A 163 -16.72 4.81 -2.57
C GLY A 163 -16.91 6.03 -3.48
N ARG A 164 -15.83 6.79 -3.72
CA ARG A 164 -15.84 7.74 -4.84
C ARG A 164 -15.94 6.93 -6.14
N PRO A 165 -16.87 7.21 -7.07
CA PRO A 165 -17.01 6.37 -8.25
C PRO A 165 -15.75 6.35 -9.12
N THR A 166 -15.25 5.16 -9.46
CA THR A 166 -14.03 4.99 -10.29
C THR A 166 -14.07 5.78 -11.59
N LEU A 167 -15.25 5.98 -12.19
CA LEU A 167 -15.41 6.80 -13.39
C LEU A 167 -14.85 8.23 -13.22
N VAL A 168 -14.84 8.80 -12.00
CA VAL A 168 -14.34 10.14 -11.71
C VAL A 168 -12.88 10.20 -11.26
N HIS A 169 -12.17 9.07 -11.15
CA HIS A 169 -10.79 9.03 -10.64
C HIS A 169 -9.76 9.53 -11.66
N HIS A 170 -10.05 9.37 -12.95
CA HIS A 170 -9.13 9.71 -14.03
C HIS A 170 -8.94 11.22 -14.15
N ARG A 171 -7.72 11.72 -13.88
CA ARG A 171 -7.39 13.16 -13.95
C ARG A 171 -6.21 13.40 -14.88
N ALA A 172 -6.07 14.66 -15.30
CA ALA A 172 -4.88 15.10 -16.03
C ALA A 172 -3.65 15.08 -15.11
N PRO A 173 -2.44 14.75 -15.61
CA PRO A 173 -1.26 14.53 -14.77
C PRO A 173 -0.88 15.69 -13.84
N GLU A 174 -1.05 16.95 -14.28
CA GLU A 174 -0.77 18.13 -13.46
C GLU A 174 -1.70 18.27 -12.25
N HIS A 175 -2.82 17.56 -12.25
CA HIS A 175 -3.80 17.51 -11.17
C HIS A 175 -3.60 16.28 -10.26
N GLU A 176 -2.61 15.43 -10.54
CA GLU A 176 -2.20 14.33 -9.64
C GLU A 176 -1.18 14.77 -8.60
N LEU A 177 -0.46 15.85 -8.84
CA LEU A 177 0.65 16.31 -8.02
C LEU A 177 0.22 16.71 -6.60
N THR A 178 1.09 16.45 -5.61
CA THR A 178 0.95 16.88 -4.22
C THR A 178 2.11 17.79 -3.82
N GLU A 179 1.97 18.50 -2.69
CA GLU A 179 3.08 19.24 -2.09
C GLU A 179 3.97 18.30 -1.25
N PRO A 180 5.29 18.30 -1.47
CA PRO A 180 6.20 17.46 -0.72
C PRO A 180 6.29 17.91 0.73
N TYR A 181 6.55 16.97 1.65
CA TYR A 181 6.90 17.34 3.02
C TYR A 181 8.20 18.16 3.06
N ALA A 182 8.32 19.07 4.04
CA ALA A 182 9.53 19.87 4.24
C ALA A 182 10.72 19.01 4.71
N ARG A 183 11.96 19.47 4.49
CA ARG A 183 13.17 18.71 4.87
C ARG A 183 13.22 18.39 6.37
N ASP A 184 12.74 19.32 7.19
CA ASP A 184 12.64 19.26 8.64
C ASP A 184 11.31 18.68 9.15
N ALA A 185 10.49 18.10 8.26
CA ALA A 185 9.29 17.38 8.65
C ALA A 185 9.59 16.28 9.67
N ALA A 186 8.61 15.99 10.53
CA ALA A 186 8.71 14.92 11.52
C ALA A 186 9.03 13.58 10.85
N LEU A 187 9.81 12.74 11.52
CA LEU A 187 10.16 11.42 10.99
C LEU A 187 8.90 10.62 10.61
N ALA A 188 7.85 10.67 11.44
CA ALA A 188 6.57 10.01 11.17
C ALA A 188 6.02 10.33 9.76
N THR A 189 5.95 11.61 9.38
CA THR A 189 5.47 12.04 8.06
C THR A 189 6.30 11.46 6.91
N LYS A 190 7.62 11.33 7.08
CA LYS A 190 8.51 10.71 6.09
C LYS A 190 8.21 9.21 5.93
N LEU A 191 8.02 8.50 7.05
CA LEU A 191 7.73 7.07 7.07
C LEU A 191 6.33 6.77 6.52
N HIS A 192 5.34 7.59 6.86
CA HIS A 192 3.97 7.50 6.35
C HIS A 192 3.93 7.59 4.82
N ALA A 193 4.52 8.65 4.27
CA ALA A 193 4.54 8.88 2.82
C ALA A 193 5.27 7.75 2.09
N LEU A 194 6.45 7.34 2.58
CA LEU A 194 7.20 6.26 1.96
C LEU A 194 6.43 4.93 2.00
N THR A 195 5.79 4.60 3.12
CA THR A 195 5.01 3.35 3.26
C THR A 195 3.89 3.25 2.22
N LEU A 196 3.14 4.32 1.98
CA LEU A 196 2.06 4.28 0.99
C LEU A 196 2.59 4.25 -0.45
N VAL A 197 3.64 5.00 -0.76
CA VAL A 197 4.30 4.89 -2.07
C VAL A 197 4.74 3.45 -2.35
N SER A 198 5.34 2.78 -1.37
CA SER A 198 5.79 1.40 -1.51
C SER A 198 4.62 0.43 -1.71
N GLY A 199 3.49 0.64 -1.02
CA GLY A 199 2.25 -0.12 -1.22
C GLY A 199 1.73 0.00 -2.64
N GLU A 200 1.62 1.23 -3.16
CA GLU A 200 1.06 1.46 -4.50
C GLU A 200 1.91 0.91 -5.63
N TYR A 201 3.24 0.96 -5.51
CA TYR A 201 4.12 0.32 -6.50
C TYR A 201 3.78 -1.16 -6.66
N GLN A 202 3.54 -1.85 -5.56
CA GLN A 202 3.23 -3.27 -5.57
C GLN A 202 1.82 -3.54 -6.10
N THR A 203 0.81 -2.76 -5.70
CA THR A 203 -0.58 -2.88 -6.19
C THR A 203 -0.62 -2.71 -7.70
N HIS A 204 -0.04 -1.62 -8.22
CA HIS A 204 0.08 -1.35 -9.64
C HIS A 204 0.79 -2.50 -10.39
N ASP A 205 1.97 -2.91 -9.91
CA ASP A 205 2.73 -3.97 -10.55
C ASP A 205 1.92 -5.28 -10.56
N TYR A 206 1.18 -5.61 -9.49
CA TYR A 206 0.30 -6.77 -9.44
C TYR A 206 -0.78 -6.70 -10.53
N TYR A 207 -1.48 -5.57 -10.69
CA TYR A 207 -2.53 -5.43 -11.71
C TYR A 207 -1.98 -5.53 -13.13
N MET A 208 -0.81 -4.96 -13.38
CA MET A 208 -0.14 -5.05 -14.69
C MET A 208 0.28 -6.48 -15.05
N HIS A 209 0.61 -7.32 -14.06
CA HIS A 209 0.97 -8.73 -14.30
C HIS A 209 -0.26 -9.63 -14.44
N PHE A 210 -1.28 -9.47 -13.60
CA PHE A 210 -2.41 -10.40 -13.55
C PHE A 210 -3.61 -9.99 -14.40
N GLY A 211 -3.86 -8.70 -14.60
CA GLY A 211 -4.93 -8.19 -15.47
C GLY A 211 -4.93 -8.82 -16.87
N PRO A 212 -3.76 -8.94 -17.56
CA PRO A 212 -3.68 -9.61 -18.86
C PRO A 212 -3.98 -11.11 -18.86
N THR A 213 -4.08 -11.77 -17.70
CA THR A 213 -4.30 -13.22 -17.61
C THR A 213 -5.78 -13.61 -17.64
N PHE A 214 -6.69 -12.67 -17.41
CA PHE A 214 -8.13 -12.93 -17.45
C PHE A 214 -8.62 -13.15 -18.89
N ALA A 215 -9.49 -14.15 -19.05
CA ALA A 215 -10.17 -14.44 -20.30
C ALA A 215 -11.40 -13.55 -20.52
N ASP A 216 -12.06 -13.10 -19.44
CA ASP A 216 -13.22 -12.20 -19.51
C ASP A 216 -12.77 -10.79 -19.95
N PRO A 217 -13.30 -10.24 -21.06
CA PRO A 217 -12.90 -8.92 -21.54
C PRO A 217 -13.18 -7.77 -20.57
N VAL A 218 -14.26 -7.85 -19.80
CA VAL A 218 -14.64 -6.81 -18.84
C VAL A 218 -13.70 -6.84 -17.64
N ALA A 219 -13.28 -8.03 -17.18
CA ALA A 219 -12.25 -8.17 -16.17
C ALA A 219 -10.94 -7.49 -16.60
N ARG A 220 -10.47 -7.77 -17.83
CA ARG A 220 -9.26 -7.14 -18.39
C ARG A 220 -9.38 -5.62 -18.43
N GLN A 221 -10.55 -5.11 -18.82
CA GLN A 221 -10.82 -3.67 -18.85
C GLN A 221 -10.86 -3.07 -17.45
N LEU A 222 -11.44 -3.74 -16.46
CA LEU A 222 -11.46 -3.26 -15.07
C LEU A 222 -10.03 -3.17 -14.50
N TYR A 223 -9.22 -4.22 -14.66
CA TYR A 223 -7.83 -4.19 -14.23
C TYR A 223 -7.03 -3.08 -14.94
N ALA A 224 -7.29 -2.84 -16.23
CA ALA A 224 -6.63 -1.75 -16.96
C ALA A 224 -7.08 -0.35 -16.47
N GLU A 225 -8.38 -0.18 -16.20
CA GLU A 225 -8.92 1.07 -15.65
C GLU A 225 -8.32 1.38 -14.29
N ILE A 226 -8.35 0.41 -13.37
CA ILE A 226 -7.88 0.61 -12.00
C ILE A 226 -6.35 0.70 -11.96
N ALA A 227 -5.59 -0.10 -12.75
CA ALA A 227 -4.14 0.06 -12.86
C ALA A 227 -3.73 1.47 -13.33
N SER A 228 -4.53 2.11 -14.18
CA SER A 228 -4.31 3.52 -14.54
C SER A 228 -4.45 4.45 -13.34
N VAL A 229 -5.41 4.16 -12.44
CA VAL A 229 -5.60 4.91 -11.20
C VAL A 229 -4.46 4.64 -10.20
N GLU A 230 -4.01 3.39 -10.04
CA GLU A 230 -2.84 3.08 -9.19
C GLU A 230 -1.58 3.83 -9.64
N SER A 231 -1.42 4.02 -10.97
CA SER A 231 -0.33 4.85 -11.51
C SER A 231 -0.45 6.34 -11.11
N GLN A 232 -1.69 6.84 -11.02
CA GLN A 232 -1.96 8.17 -10.47
C GLN A 232 -1.63 8.23 -8.97
N HIS A 233 -1.95 7.19 -8.20
CA HIS A 233 -1.63 7.11 -6.76
C HIS A 233 -0.12 7.05 -6.50
N ILE A 234 0.65 6.30 -7.30
CA ILE A 234 2.12 6.32 -7.27
C ILE A 234 2.63 7.76 -7.49
N THR A 235 2.05 8.51 -8.43
CA THR A 235 2.43 9.90 -8.68
C THR A 235 2.03 10.79 -7.51
N HIS A 236 0.80 10.63 -6.99
CA HIS A 236 0.24 11.39 -5.89
C HIS A 236 1.07 11.24 -4.62
N TYR A 237 1.30 10.02 -4.14
CA TYR A 237 2.10 9.78 -2.95
C TYR A 237 3.59 10.01 -3.22
N GLY A 238 4.08 9.71 -4.44
CA GLY A 238 5.48 9.92 -4.82
C GLY A 238 5.89 11.39 -4.75
N CYS A 239 4.98 12.31 -5.14
CA CYS A 239 5.19 13.75 -5.01
C CYS A 239 5.20 14.26 -3.55
N MET A 240 4.69 13.48 -2.59
CA MET A 240 4.78 13.82 -1.16
C MET A 240 6.22 13.68 -0.65
N LEU A 241 7.03 12.82 -1.27
CA LEU A 241 8.43 12.62 -0.91
C LEU A 241 9.26 13.87 -1.24
N ASN A 242 10.13 14.28 -0.31
CA ASN A 242 10.92 15.50 -0.50
C ASN A 242 11.97 15.32 -1.63
N PRO A 243 11.97 16.21 -2.66
CA PRO A 243 12.87 16.09 -3.81
C PRO A 243 14.30 16.59 -3.54
N GLU A 244 14.55 17.26 -2.41
CA GLU A 244 15.84 17.84 -2.02
C GLU A 244 16.69 16.91 -1.12
N GLU A 245 16.13 15.76 -0.75
CA GLU A 245 16.85 14.72 -0.02
C GLU A 245 17.93 14.10 -0.90
N SER A 246 19.12 13.93 -0.31
CA SER A 246 20.21 13.21 -0.95
C SER A 246 19.86 11.72 -1.11
N LEU A 247 20.63 11.04 -1.95
CA LEU A 247 20.52 9.59 -2.11
C LEU A 247 20.71 8.82 -0.79
N LEU A 248 21.62 9.26 0.08
CA LEU A 248 21.85 8.58 1.36
C LEU A 248 20.88 9.00 2.45
N GLU A 249 20.29 10.21 2.38
CA GLU A 249 19.12 10.56 3.19
C GLU A 249 17.94 9.64 2.85
N LYS A 250 17.66 9.44 1.56
CA LYS A 250 16.61 8.52 1.11
C LYS A 250 16.86 7.08 1.55
N LEU A 251 18.09 6.58 1.37
CA LEU A 251 18.47 5.26 1.85
C LEU A 251 18.23 5.12 3.36
N LEU A 252 18.65 6.13 4.14
CA LEU A 252 18.51 6.13 5.60
C LEU A 252 17.03 6.13 6.04
N ILE A 253 16.18 6.87 5.35
CA ILE A 253 14.72 6.88 5.57
C ILE A 253 14.11 5.54 5.18
N CYS A 254 14.54 4.92 4.07
CA CYS A 254 14.09 3.57 3.66
C CYS A 254 14.36 2.52 4.75
N GLU A 255 15.60 2.41 5.24
CA GLU A 255 15.89 1.42 6.31
C GLU A 255 15.10 1.71 7.60
N ALA A 256 14.90 2.99 7.93
CA ALA A 256 14.10 3.37 9.10
C ALA A 256 12.62 3.00 8.92
N ASN A 257 12.11 3.08 7.68
CA ASN A 257 10.75 2.70 7.33
C ASN A 257 10.52 1.19 7.43
N GLU A 258 11.52 0.39 7.04
CA GLU A 258 11.48 -1.06 7.22
C GLU A 258 11.44 -1.42 8.71
N VAL A 259 12.33 -0.83 9.53
CA VAL A 259 12.30 -1.01 11.00
C VAL A 259 10.94 -0.62 11.60
N TRP A 260 10.36 0.51 11.19
CA TRP A 260 9.07 1.00 11.69
C TRP A 260 7.92 0.03 11.37
N ASN A 261 7.82 -0.45 10.14
CA ASN A 261 6.78 -1.36 9.72
C ASN A 261 6.94 -2.77 10.32
N TYR A 262 8.16 -3.31 10.40
CA TYR A 262 8.40 -4.60 11.07
C TYR A 262 8.10 -4.55 12.56
N ALA A 263 8.43 -3.45 13.24
CA ALA A 263 8.08 -3.27 14.64
C ALA A 263 6.56 -3.28 14.85
N ALA A 264 5.81 -2.58 14.00
CA ALA A 264 4.35 -2.58 14.03
C ALA A 264 3.76 -3.98 13.78
N CYS A 265 4.31 -4.72 12.81
CA CYS A 265 3.92 -6.10 12.53
C CYS A 265 4.19 -7.03 13.72
N ALA A 266 5.42 -7.05 14.25
CA ALA A 266 5.83 -7.91 15.36
C ALA A 266 5.02 -7.64 16.64
N GLN A 267 4.66 -6.39 16.90
CA GLN A 267 3.89 -6.00 18.07
C GLN A 267 2.45 -6.55 18.03
N GLN A 268 1.85 -6.65 16.85
CA GLN A 268 0.41 -6.89 16.69
C GLN A 268 0.06 -8.25 16.05
N GLU A 269 1.03 -9.00 15.52
CA GLU A 269 0.78 -10.29 14.88
C GLU A 269 0.31 -11.35 15.89
N SER A 270 -0.85 -11.95 15.60
CA SER A 270 -1.46 -13.01 16.41
C SER A 270 -0.93 -14.39 16.06
N ASN A 271 -0.53 -14.63 14.80
CA ASN A 271 0.04 -15.90 14.41
C ASN A 271 1.49 -16.02 14.95
N PRO A 272 1.77 -16.93 15.88
CA PRO A 272 3.08 -17.00 16.55
C PRO A 272 4.23 -17.30 15.58
N ARG A 273 3.96 -17.99 14.47
CA ARG A 273 4.97 -18.28 13.45
C ARG A 273 5.35 -17.03 12.67
N LEU A 274 4.36 -16.24 12.24
CA LEU A 274 4.65 -15.00 11.51
C LEU A 274 5.19 -13.93 12.44
N LYS A 275 4.75 -13.90 13.70
CA LYS A 275 5.34 -13.01 14.71
C LYS A 275 6.85 -13.25 14.86
N ALA A 276 7.26 -14.50 14.98
CA ALA A 276 8.69 -14.85 15.05
C ALA A 276 9.46 -14.46 13.77
N LEU A 277 8.81 -14.46 12.61
CA LEU A 277 9.39 -13.98 11.36
C LEU A 277 9.56 -12.45 11.39
N TRP A 278 8.53 -11.71 11.79
CA TRP A 278 8.57 -10.25 11.93
C TRP A 278 9.62 -9.79 12.96
N GLU A 279 9.72 -10.48 14.10
CA GLU A 279 10.76 -10.21 15.11
C GLU A 279 12.17 -10.46 14.57
N ARG A 280 12.34 -11.50 13.74
CA ARG A 280 13.61 -11.80 13.08
C ARG A 280 13.98 -10.73 12.05
N PHE A 281 13.04 -10.30 11.21
CA PHE A 281 13.32 -9.29 10.20
C PHE A 281 13.49 -7.91 10.81
N LEU A 282 12.79 -7.59 11.89
CA LEU A 282 13.10 -6.41 12.69
C LEU A 282 14.56 -6.39 13.18
N ASP A 283 15.07 -7.52 13.67
CA ASP A 283 16.49 -7.65 14.05
C ASP A 283 17.43 -7.51 12.84
N TYR A 284 17.01 -7.90 11.63
CA TYR A 284 17.83 -7.75 10.42
C TYR A 284 17.87 -6.29 9.96
N GLU A 285 16.71 -5.64 9.95
CA GLU A 285 16.56 -4.24 9.54
C GLU A 285 17.28 -3.27 10.48
N LEU A 286 17.35 -3.56 11.78
CA LEU A 286 18.20 -2.79 12.69
C LEU A 286 19.69 -2.88 12.30
N GLY A 287 20.12 -4.01 11.71
CA GLY A 287 21.46 -4.18 11.15
C GLY A 287 21.65 -3.42 9.84
N HIS A 288 20.63 -3.38 8.99
CA HIS A 288 20.62 -2.62 7.74
C HIS A 288 20.68 -1.11 8.00
N LEU A 289 19.83 -0.62 8.88
CA LEU A 289 19.84 0.76 9.34
C LEU A 289 21.18 1.15 9.96
N GLN A 290 21.83 0.26 10.71
CA GLN A 290 23.17 0.51 11.24
C GLN A 290 24.20 0.70 10.11
N LEU A 291 24.12 -0.10 9.05
CA LEU A 291 24.98 0.07 7.88
C LEU A 291 24.68 1.38 7.14
N ALA A 292 23.40 1.72 6.90
CA ALA A 292 23.02 2.95 6.23
C ALA A 292 23.49 4.19 7.00
N ARG A 293 23.36 4.21 8.34
CA ARG A 293 23.91 5.26 9.20
C ARG A 293 25.42 5.41 9.03
N GLN A 294 26.16 4.31 9.03
CA GLN A 294 27.61 4.32 8.83
C GLN A 294 27.98 4.88 7.46
N LEU A 295 27.28 4.46 6.38
CA LEU A 295 27.51 4.97 5.03
C LEU A 295 27.24 6.47 4.94
N PHE A 296 26.15 6.95 5.54
CA PHE A 296 25.81 8.36 5.61
C PHE A 296 26.91 9.18 6.31
N GLN A 297 27.37 8.72 7.47
CA GLN A 297 28.45 9.37 8.22
C GLN A 297 29.78 9.38 7.46
N ASP A 298 30.11 8.28 6.77
CA ASP A 298 31.38 8.15 6.07
C ASP A 298 31.44 8.98 4.78
N VAL A 299 30.32 9.07 4.06
CA VAL A 299 30.27 9.73 2.74
C VAL A 299 29.84 11.19 2.87
N GLU A 300 28.75 11.47 3.59
CA GLU A 300 28.23 12.83 3.72
C GLU A 300 28.83 13.61 4.88
N ARG A 301 29.49 12.94 5.84
CA ARG A 301 30.11 13.58 7.01
C ARG A 301 29.09 14.37 7.85
N ARG A 302 27.85 13.89 7.90
CA ARG A 302 26.72 14.47 8.62
C ARG A 302 26.20 13.53 9.71
N ASP A 303 25.47 14.08 10.68
CA ASP A 303 24.88 13.30 11.75
C ASP A 303 23.55 12.67 11.27
N PRO A 304 23.36 11.33 11.34
CA PRO A 304 22.08 10.70 11.02
C PRO A 304 20.88 11.28 11.78
N ALA A 305 21.09 11.87 12.96
CA ALA A 305 20.04 12.54 13.73
C ALA A 305 19.43 13.75 12.98
N GLU A 306 20.14 14.35 12.02
CA GLU A 306 19.59 15.39 11.14
C GLU A 306 18.42 14.87 10.28
N VAL A 307 18.38 13.57 10.02
CA VAL A 307 17.36 12.91 9.18
C VAL A 307 16.34 12.16 10.02
N LEU A 308 16.82 11.43 11.04
CA LEU A 308 16.04 10.53 11.89
C LEU A 308 15.50 11.20 13.17
N GLY A 309 15.78 12.48 13.39
CA GLY A 309 15.37 13.20 14.59
C GLY A 309 16.03 12.65 15.85
N ASP A 310 15.25 12.45 16.91
CA ASP A 310 15.72 11.88 18.18
C ASP A 310 15.90 10.34 18.15
N GLY A 311 15.59 9.73 17.00
CA GLY A 311 15.65 8.28 16.79
C GLY A 311 14.56 7.50 17.51
N ILE A 312 13.63 8.14 18.23
CA ILE A 312 12.51 7.45 18.87
C ILE A 312 11.52 7.05 17.78
N LEU A 313 11.17 5.77 17.77
CA LEU A 313 10.23 5.24 16.79
C LEU A 313 8.83 5.87 17.02
N PRO A 314 8.22 6.52 16.01
CA PRO A 314 6.89 7.08 16.16
C PRO A 314 5.82 5.98 16.26
N PRO A 315 4.58 6.30 16.71
CA PRO A 315 3.49 5.32 16.75
C PRO A 315 3.31 4.61 15.40
N GLY A 316 3.17 3.28 15.43
CA GLY A 316 3.03 2.46 14.23
C GLY A 316 1.60 2.35 13.71
N ILE A 317 1.46 1.84 12.49
CA ILE A 317 0.16 1.49 11.88
C ILE A 317 -0.64 0.59 12.82
N ARG A 318 -1.93 0.89 12.97
CA ARG A 318 -2.89 0.05 13.69
C ARG A 318 -3.55 -0.91 12.72
N TYR A 319 -3.19 -2.18 12.82
CA TYR A 319 -3.77 -3.25 12.00
C TYR A 319 -5.07 -3.75 12.65
N GLU A 320 -6.09 -2.90 12.57
CA GLU A 320 -7.44 -3.11 13.09
C GLU A 320 -8.45 -2.51 12.10
N SER A 321 -9.72 -2.92 12.20
CA SER A 321 -10.77 -2.39 11.34
C SER A 321 -10.94 -0.88 11.50
N GLN A 322 -10.84 -0.14 10.39
CA GLN A 322 -10.98 1.32 10.35
C GLN A 322 -12.37 1.80 9.90
N ARG A 323 -13.38 0.92 9.88
CA ARG A 323 -14.72 1.19 9.31
C ARG A 323 -15.35 2.49 9.76
N GLU A 324 -15.33 2.78 11.06
CA GLU A 324 -15.93 4.02 11.58
C GLU A 324 -15.23 5.28 11.07
N TYR A 325 -13.91 5.23 10.94
CA TYR A 325 -13.14 6.34 10.38
C TYR A 325 -13.42 6.49 8.89
N VAL A 326 -13.32 5.41 8.12
CA VAL A 326 -13.54 5.42 6.66
C VAL A 326 -14.95 5.92 6.32
N ARG A 327 -15.99 5.51 7.06
CA ARG A 327 -17.37 6.01 6.87
C ARG A 327 -17.50 7.52 7.06
N ARG A 328 -16.77 8.12 8.01
CA ARG A 328 -16.76 9.58 8.19
C ARG A 328 -16.07 10.26 7.00
N VAL A 329 -14.90 9.76 6.58
CA VAL A 329 -14.19 10.31 5.42
C VAL A 329 -15.05 10.23 4.15
N LEU A 330 -15.73 9.11 3.91
CA LEU A 330 -16.69 8.96 2.80
C LEU A 330 -17.83 9.98 2.88
N ALA A 331 -18.42 10.18 4.07
CA ALA A 331 -19.53 11.11 4.24
C ALA A 331 -19.12 12.57 4.00
N ASP A 332 -17.90 12.94 4.41
CA ASP A 332 -17.45 14.33 4.43
C ASP A 332 -16.70 14.73 3.15
N GLU A 333 -15.99 13.80 2.49
CA GLU A 333 -14.94 14.14 1.52
C GLU A 333 -15.10 13.47 0.13
N VAL A 334 -16.11 12.62 -0.09
CA VAL A 334 -16.28 11.89 -1.37
C VAL A 334 -16.37 12.80 -2.61
N SER A 335 -16.92 14.00 -2.45
CA SER A 335 -17.06 15.00 -3.52
C SER A 335 -15.81 15.84 -3.78
N LEU A 336 -14.73 15.68 -3.02
CA LEU A 336 -13.49 16.41 -3.30
C LEU A 336 -12.91 16.04 -4.67
N ARG A 337 -12.27 17.01 -5.31
CA ARG A 337 -11.54 16.91 -6.58
C ARG A 337 -10.19 17.59 -6.45
N LYS A 338 -9.36 17.50 -7.50
CA LYS A 338 -8.07 18.20 -7.57
C LYS A 338 -8.05 19.30 -8.62
N ASN A 339 -7.34 20.36 -8.26
CA ASN A 339 -6.91 21.42 -9.17
C ASN A 339 -5.47 21.82 -8.81
N GLY A 340 -4.54 21.18 -9.51
CA GLY A 340 -3.12 21.18 -9.17
C GLY A 340 -2.90 20.38 -7.89
N THR A 341 -2.21 20.98 -6.93
CA THR A 341 -1.97 20.39 -5.60
C THR A 341 -3.13 20.58 -4.63
N ARG A 342 -4.17 21.35 -4.99
CA ARG A 342 -5.26 21.70 -4.09
C ARG A 342 -6.40 20.69 -4.17
N PHE A 343 -6.97 20.38 -3.01
CA PHE A 343 -8.25 19.67 -2.87
C PHE A 343 -9.39 20.69 -2.91
N VAL A 344 -10.30 20.54 -3.87
CA VAL A 344 -11.33 21.53 -4.20
C VAL A 344 -12.71 20.86 -4.34
N PRO A 345 -13.82 21.60 -4.23
CA PRO A 345 -15.14 21.10 -4.60
C PRO A 345 -15.24 20.74 -6.09
N GLU A 346 -16.21 19.90 -6.46
CA GLU A 346 -16.40 19.44 -7.85
C GLU A 346 -16.50 20.58 -8.88
N SER A 347 -17.10 21.72 -8.50
CA SER A 347 -17.25 22.89 -9.38
C SER A 347 -15.93 23.58 -9.75
N GLU A 348 -14.85 23.28 -9.03
CA GLU A 348 -13.53 23.90 -9.20
C GLU A 348 -12.47 22.90 -9.69
N GLU A 349 -12.89 21.68 -10.06
CA GLU A 349 -12.03 20.66 -10.66
C GLU A 349 -11.28 21.21 -11.88
N GLY A 350 -10.02 20.80 -12.02
CA GLY A 350 -9.19 21.23 -13.14
C GLY A 350 -9.81 20.87 -14.49
N ALA A 351 -9.92 21.86 -15.39
CA ALA A 351 -10.59 21.68 -16.68
C ALA A 351 -9.96 20.59 -17.55
N SER A 352 -8.62 20.45 -17.52
CA SER A 352 -7.94 19.38 -18.26
C SER A 352 -8.25 17.98 -17.72
N SER A 353 -8.57 17.83 -16.41
CA SER A 353 -9.09 16.56 -15.89
C SER A 353 -10.46 16.22 -16.44
N LEU A 354 -11.34 17.22 -16.62
CA LEU A 354 -12.65 17.00 -17.23
C LEU A 354 -12.50 16.51 -18.67
N GLU A 355 -11.68 17.21 -19.47
CA GLU A 355 -11.40 16.83 -20.87
C GLU A 355 -10.76 15.44 -20.98
N TYR A 356 -9.76 15.15 -20.13
CA TYR A 356 -9.11 13.84 -20.09
C TYR A 356 -10.09 12.72 -19.74
N ARG A 357 -10.92 12.95 -18.72
CA ARG A 357 -11.92 12.00 -18.24
C ARG A 357 -13.04 11.76 -19.26
N GLU A 358 -13.48 12.80 -19.97
CA GLU A 358 -14.43 12.66 -21.07
C GLU A 358 -13.88 11.77 -22.19
N ALA A 359 -12.60 11.94 -22.53
CA ALA A 359 -11.96 11.15 -23.58
C ALA A 359 -11.80 9.68 -23.19
N ILE A 360 -11.28 9.39 -21.99
CA ILE A 360 -11.02 8.00 -21.57
C ILE A 360 -12.32 7.21 -21.32
N ASN A 361 -13.37 7.89 -20.85
CA ASN A 361 -14.69 7.28 -20.58
C ASN A 361 -15.70 7.43 -21.73
N ALA A 362 -15.27 7.84 -22.93
CA ALA A 362 -16.19 8.15 -24.04
C ALA A 362 -17.12 6.98 -24.43
N GLU A 363 -16.68 5.74 -24.21
CA GLU A 363 -17.45 4.51 -24.46
C GLU A 363 -17.99 3.86 -23.17
N GLY A 364 -17.98 4.59 -22.05
CA GLY A 364 -18.35 4.10 -20.73
C GLY A 364 -17.16 3.66 -19.88
N SER A 365 -17.44 3.31 -18.62
CA SER A 365 -16.43 2.92 -17.64
C SER A 365 -16.57 1.43 -17.26
N PRO A 366 -15.49 0.63 -17.37
CA PRO A 366 -15.50 -0.80 -17.02
C PRO A 366 -15.99 -1.08 -15.60
N SER A 367 -15.57 -0.28 -14.62
CA SER A 367 -16.02 -0.35 -13.22
C SER A 367 -17.54 -0.23 -13.10
N GLY A 368 -18.15 0.70 -13.85
CA GLY A 368 -19.60 0.83 -13.95
C GLY A 368 -20.26 -0.41 -14.54
N MET A 369 -19.69 -0.98 -15.62
CA MET A 369 -20.25 -2.18 -16.27
C MET A 369 -20.18 -3.42 -15.38
N VAL A 370 -19.08 -3.62 -14.65
CA VAL A 370 -18.91 -4.79 -13.76
C VAL A 370 -19.93 -4.78 -12.64
N SER A 371 -20.22 -3.60 -12.09
CA SER A 371 -21.02 -3.44 -10.89
C SER A 371 -22.48 -3.01 -11.14
N ALA A 372 -22.91 -2.90 -12.40
CA ALA A 372 -24.23 -2.37 -12.78
C ALA A 372 -25.42 -3.09 -12.14
N THR A 373 -25.29 -4.39 -11.85
CA THR A 373 -26.34 -5.22 -11.21
C THR A 373 -25.89 -5.81 -9.88
N TYR A 374 -24.77 -5.31 -9.35
CA TYR A 374 -24.21 -5.78 -8.10
C TYR A 374 -24.69 -4.91 -6.95
N HIS A 375 -25.19 -5.55 -5.91
CA HIS A 375 -25.41 -4.96 -4.60
C HIS A 375 -24.91 -5.96 -3.57
N TRP A 376 -23.98 -5.54 -2.73
CA TRP A 376 -23.50 -6.37 -1.64
C TRP A 376 -24.51 -6.36 -0.49
N GLU A 377 -24.87 -7.54 0.01
CA GLU A 377 -25.70 -7.74 1.19
C GLU A 377 -25.09 -8.85 2.06
N ALA A 378 -25.19 -8.71 3.37
CA ALA A 378 -24.63 -9.71 4.29
C ALA A 378 -25.35 -11.07 4.13
N GLY A 379 -24.58 -12.14 3.86
CA GLY A 379 -25.08 -13.52 3.82
C GLY A 379 -25.70 -13.97 2.49
N THR A 380 -25.48 -13.26 1.37
CA THR A 380 -26.12 -13.58 0.08
C THR A 380 -25.39 -14.60 -0.78
N GLU A 381 -24.66 -15.56 -0.20
CA GLU A 381 -23.96 -16.57 -1.01
C GLU A 381 -24.92 -17.36 -1.94
N LEU A 382 -26.25 -17.41 -1.71
CA LEU A 382 -27.15 -18.20 -2.59
C LEU A 382 -28.62 -17.74 -2.79
N VAL A 383 -29.08 -16.55 -2.36
CA VAL A 383 -30.48 -16.14 -2.65
C VAL A 383 -30.61 -14.63 -2.91
N ARG A 384 -30.54 -14.20 -4.18
CA ARG A 384 -31.15 -12.93 -4.60
C ARG A 384 -32.61 -13.21 -4.93
N GLN A 385 -33.55 -12.73 -4.11
CA GLN A 385 -34.97 -12.76 -4.49
C GLN A 385 -35.17 -11.79 -5.66
N ASP A 386 -35.79 -12.28 -6.73
CA ASP A 386 -36.22 -11.48 -7.89
C ASP A 386 -37.13 -10.33 -7.42
N PRO A 387 -36.77 -9.05 -7.66
CA PRO A 387 -37.61 -7.90 -7.32
C PRO A 387 -38.99 -7.93 -8.00
N HIS A 388 -39.19 -8.76 -9.02
CA HIS A 388 -40.45 -8.91 -9.74
C HIS A 388 -41.38 -10.02 -9.20
N GLN A 389 -41.01 -10.76 -8.15
CA GLN A 389 -41.87 -11.81 -7.56
C GLN A 389 -42.78 -11.33 -6.41
N ARG A 390 -43.02 -10.03 -6.26
CA ARG A 390 -44.06 -9.51 -5.36
C ARG A 390 -45.15 -8.70 -6.05
N LEU A 391 -45.67 -9.17 -7.19
CA LEU A 391 -46.97 -8.74 -7.70
C LEU A 391 -47.70 -9.90 -8.40
N ALA A 392 -48.15 -10.87 -7.60
CA ALA A 392 -49.21 -11.80 -7.97
C ALA A 392 -49.98 -12.19 -6.70
N GLY A 393 -50.80 -11.25 -6.24
CA GLY A 393 -51.97 -11.49 -5.40
C GLY A 393 -53.20 -11.14 -6.20
#